data_AF-A0A954WN68-F1
#
_entry.id   AF-A0A954WN68-F1
#
_cell.length_a   1.000
_cell.length_b   1.000
_cell.length_c   1.000
_cell.angle_alpha   90.00
_cell.angle_beta   90.00
_cell.angle_gamma   90.00
#
_symmetry.space_group_name_H-M   'P 1'
#
loop_
_entity.id
_entity.type
_entity.pdbx_description
1 polymer ?
#
loop_
_entity_poly.entity_id
_entity_poly.type
_entity_poly.pdbx_seq_one_letter_code
_entity_poly.pdbx_strand_id
1 'polypeptide(L)'
;MNVNRRTFAKGVAATGLAATSAWAKPLGANDDIRVAVAGLNGFGRRHIRAYQEIPGVRLVALCDVDSAVLGREVNKLTKKNTRVERYTDIRHLLDNKDIDAISIVTPNHWHALATIWACQAGKDVHVEKPISHNLFESRQMVKAARRYNRIVQAGVENRSSPSLHRATKFLRQGKLGKVLVARAFVYKRRLNMGRVNKAQQVPASVDYNLWCGPSPLRPPMRKEFHYDWHWQWDYGNGAIGNNGAHMLDKVRYALGNPQTMPTKVMSFGGRFGAPDDGETPDTQVVLFELDTVPVIYESRALGATKGDPASDAYRAVAKNGLVMKFGEQNPRPKTGVMIQCEDGYVDLTPWGEYAAYDNDGKEVASFAVKEDGLEHDVNFLDAVRSRRVNDLNGDILEGHYSVAFSHIGNIAHRVGQESSPEEIRDDLEGNVDALETLGRFEKHLQANQVDLREVPPVLSPWLTIDSESERFIGTSADEANQFVSREYREPFVVPEGDV
;
A
#
# COMPACT_ATOMS: atom_id res chain seq x y z
N MET A 1 -31.09 42.19 23.45
CA MET A 1 -31.60 41.98 24.81
C MET A 1 -31.23 40.57 25.24
N ASN A 2 -30.50 40.48 26.35
CA ASN A 2 -30.08 39.24 27.00
C ASN A 2 -31.30 38.43 27.47
N VAL A 3 -31.25 37.10 27.32
CA VAL A 3 -32.02 36.20 28.19
C VAL A 3 -31.10 35.12 28.74
N ASN A 4 -31.19 35.02 30.06
CA ASN A 4 -30.30 34.35 31.01
C ASN A 4 -30.71 32.89 31.25
N ARG A 5 -29.78 32.12 31.80
CA ARG A 5 -29.83 30.69 32.12
C ARG A 5 -30.58 30.38 33.43
N ARG A 6 -31.07 29.13 33.53
CA ARG A 6 -31.70 28.39 34.68
C ARG A 6 -33.22 28.65 34.82
N THR A 7 -34.12 27.67 34.89
CA THR A 7 -34.08 26.32 35.48
C THR A 7 -35.33 25.55 35.03
N PHE A 8 -35.23 24.30 34.57
CA PHE A 8 -36.11 23.20 35.04
C PHE A 8 -35.63 21.87 34.47
N ALA A 9 -35.16 20.99 35.36
CA ALA A 9 -34.86 19.59 35.08
C ALA A 9 -36.02 18.72 35.58
N LYS A 10 -36.37 17.68 34.81
CA LYS A 10 -37.09 16.43 35.16
C LYS A 10 -37.55 15.84 33.81
N GLY A 11 -37.17 14.67 33.30
CA GLY A 11 -36.35 13.56 33.76
C GLY A 11 -36.72 12.39 32.84
N VAL A 12 -35.80 11.90 32.01
CA VAL A 12 -35.89 10.60 31.35
C VAL A 12 -34.49 10.00 31.40
N ALA A 13 -34.33 8.95 32.20
CA ALA A 13 -33.10 8.19 32.31
C ALA A 13 -32.92 7.37 31.01
N ALA A 14 -32.06 7.86 30.13
CA ALA A 14 -31.47 7.04 29.07
C ALA A 14 -30.11 6.54 29.57
N THR A 15 -30.01 5.24 29.79
CA THR A 15 -28.75 4.52 30.06
C THR A 15 -27.86 4.58 28.83
N GLY A 16 -27.17 5.71 28.65
CA GLY A 16 -26.06 5.82 27.72
C GLY A 16 -24.80 5.30 28.38
N LEU A 17 -24.26 4.18 27.88
CA LEU A 17 -22.86 3.82 28.07
C LEU A 17 -21.99 4.89 27.40
N ALA A 18 -21.72 5.98 28.13
CA ALA A 18 -20.64 6.88 27.79
C ALA A 18 -19.34 6.11 28.04
N ALA A 19 -18.70 5.64 26.96
CA ALA A 19 -17.29 5.31 26.99
C ALA A 19 -16.56 6.61 27.35
N THR A 20 -16.25 6.80 28.63
CA THR A 20 -15.36 7.85 29.08
C THR A 20 -14.00 7.57 28.45
N SER A 21 -13.64 8.35 27.43
CA SER A 21 -12.26 8.43 26.96
C SER A 21 -11.39 8.77 28.18
N ALA A 22 -10.45 7.88 28.49
CA ALA A 22 -9.56 7.99 29.65
C ALA A 22 -8.51 9.13 29.53
N TRP A 23 -8.84 10.20 28.80
CA TRP A 23 -7.94 11.29 28.45
C TRP A 23 -8.12 12.45 29.43
N ALA A 24 -7.82 12.20 30.71
CA ALA A 24 -7.79 13.24 31.73
C ALA A 24 -6.78 12.93 32.86
N LYS A 25 -5.65 12.31 32.54
CA LYS A 25 -4.45 12.42 33.37
C LYS A 25 -3.35 13.07 32.53
N PRO A 26 -2.79 14.22 32.97
CA PRO A 26 -1.56 14.71 32.37
C PRO A 26 -0.46 13.67 32.66
N LEU A 27 -0.08 12.95 31.62
CA LEU A 27 1.06 12.03 31.63
C LEU A 27 2.32 12.88 31.86
N GLY A 28 3.18 12.46 32.79
CA GLY A 28 4.41 13.18 33.10
C GLY A 28 5.42 13.06 31.95
N ALA A 29 6.49 13.86 31.96
CA ALA A 29 7.55 13.77 30.94
C ALA A 29 8.26 12.38 30.87
N ASN A 30 8.00 11.49 31.83
CA ASN A 30 8.48 10.10 31.84
C ASN A 30 7.54 9.11 31.14
N ASP A 31 6.37 9.55 30.69
CA ASP A 31 5.33 8.70 30.09
C ASP A 31 5.21 8.89 28.55
N ASP A 32 6.02 9.77 27.95
CA ASP A 32 6.04 9.96 26.50
C ASP A 32 6.61 8.73 25.79
N ILE A 33 6.02 8.35 24.65
CA ILE A 33 6.66 7.41 23.72
C ILE A 33 7.73 8.17 22.93
N ARG A 34 8.98 7.72 23.00
CA ARG A 34 10.10 8.31 22.27
C ARG A 34 10.23 7.65 20.90
N VAL A 35 9.92 8.40 19.85
CA VAL A 35 9.84 7.90 18.48
C VAL A 35 11.03 8.40 17.66
N ALA A 36 11.57 7.51 16.85
CA ALA A 36 12.50 7.84 15.77
C ALA A 36 11.86 7.70 14.39
N VAL A 37 12.33 8.44 13.40
CA VAL A 37 11.90 8.29 11.98
C VAL A 37 13.11 7.99 11.11
N ALA A 38 13.03 6.94 10.29
CA ALA A 38 14.06 6.55 9.33
C ALA A 38 13.54 6.70 7.88
N GLY A 39 14.26 7.45 7.04
CA GLY A 39 13.82 7.87 5.70
C GLY A 39 12.99 9.16 5.75
N LEU A 40 13.55 10.28 5.26
CA LEU A 40 13.07 11.62 5.63
C LEU A 40 12.61 12.49 4.45
N ASN A 41 12.38 11.88 3.28
CA ASN A 41 11.80 12.58 2.12
C ASN A 41 10.26 12.61 2.20
N GLY A 42 9.54 12.49 1.07
CA GLY A 42 8.08 12.66 0.93
C GLY A 42 7.24 12.31 2.17
N PHE A 43 7.05 11.02 2.42
CA PHE A 43 6.26 10.51 3.56
C PHE A 43 6.98 10.64 4.91
N GLY A 44 8.31 10.58 4.96
CA GLY A 44 9.07 10.79 6.19
C GLY A 44 8.76 12.15 6.84
N ARG A 45 8.63 13.21 6.04
CA ARG A 45 8.20 14.54 6.52
C ARG A 45 6.78 14.55 7.10
N ARG A 46 5.89 13.70 6.58
CA ARG A 46 4.53 13.53 7.12
C ARG A 46 4.60 12.88 8.50
N HIS A 47 5.38 11.81 8.66
CA HIS A 47 5.52 11.10 9.94
C HIS A 47 6.20 11.97 11.00
N ILE A 48 7.24 12.73 10.62
CA ILE A 48 7.86 13.75 11.49
C ILE A 48 6.80 14.71 12.02
N ARG A 49 5.94 15.25 11.14
CA ARG A 49 4.86 16.16 11.55
C ARG A 49 3.86 15.47 12.47
N ALA A 50 3.37 14.29 12.09
CA ALA A 50 2.36 13.55 12.85
C ALA A 50 2.84 13.30 14.30
N TYR A 51 4.05 12.77 14.48
CA TYR A 51 4.59 12.50 15.82
C TYR A 51 4.93 13.75 16.63
N GLN A 52 5.03 14.93 16.02
CA GLN A 52 5.13 16.21 16.75
C GLN A 52 3.76 16.73 17.22
N GLU A 53 2.68 16.33 16.54
CA GLU A 53 1.33 16.81 16.80
C GLU A 53 0.57 15.93 17.81
N ILE A 54 0.97 14.66 17.98
CA ILE A 54 0.30 13.70 18.87
C ILE A 54 0.76 13.88 20.34
N PRO A 55 -0.16 14.13 21.29
CA PRO A 55 0.19 14.22 22.71
C PRO A 55 0.78 12.93 23.29
N GLY A 56 1.72 13.07 24.24
CA GLY A 56 2.38 11.94 24.88
C GLY A 56 3.36 11.21 23.95
N VAL A 57 3.92 11.92 22.96
CA VAL A 57 4.90 11.42 21.99
C VAL A 57 6.01 12.44 21.88
N ARG A 58 7.24 11.95 21.75
CA ARG A 58 8.42 12.78 21.55
C ARG A 58 9.23 12.26 20.39
N LEU A 59 9.39 13.06 19.35
CA LEU A 59 10.36 12.79 18.30
C LEU A 59 11.77 13.00 18.85
N VAL A 60 12.57 11.94 18.97
CA VAL A 60 13.91 11.98 19.61
C VAL A 60 15.07 11.79 18.65
N ALA A 61 14.86 11.13 17.50
CA ALA A 61 15.92 10.85 16.55
C ALA A 61 15.43 10.82 15.11
N LEU A 62 16.30 11.20 14.18
CA LEU A 62 16.10 11.05 12.74
C LEU A 62 17.24 10.23 12.12
N CYS A 63 16.89 9.38 11.14
CA CYS A 63 17.85 8.60 10.37
C CYS A 63 17.65 8.74 8.86
N ASP A 64 18.72 9.06 8.14
CA ASP A 64 18.75 9.00 6.67
C ASP A 64 20.18 8.79 6.17
N VAL A 65 20.36 7.90 5.19
CA VAL A 65 21.66 7.63 4.55
C VAL A 65 22.15 8.81 3.70
N ASP A 66 21.24 9.72 3.33
CA ASP A 66 21.56 10.99 2.69
C ASP A 66 21.76 12.09 3.74
N SER A 67 23.02 12.45 3.99
CA SER A 67 23.39 13.45 5.01
C SER A 67 22.79 14.84 4.73
N ALA A 68 22.51 15.16 3.47
CA ALA A 68 21.90 16.44 3.08
C ALA A 68 20.40 16.44 3.42
N VAL A 69 19.72 15.32 3.20
CA VAL A 69 18.32 15.13 3.61
C VAL A 69 18.20 15.18 5.14
N LEU A 70 19.05 14.45 5.85
CA LEU A 70 19.10 14.45 7.32
C LEU A 70 19.36 15.85 7.88
N GLY A 71 20.39 16.53 7.38
CA GLY A 71 20.73 17.89 7.81
C GLY A 71 19.60 18.88 7.57
N ARG A 72 18.90 18.78 6.43
CA ARG A 72 17.77 19.64 6.08
C ARG A 72 16.62 19.52 7.09
N GLU A 73 16.20 18.30 7.44
CA GLU A 73 15.06 18.11 8.35
C GLU A 73 15.44 18.46 9.80
N VAL A 74 16.64 18.08 10.26
CA VAL A 74 17.15 18.48 11.59
C VAL A 74 17.20 20.00 11.74
N ASN A 75 17.66 20.72 10.71
CA ASN A 75 17.71 22.18 10.73
C ASN A 75 16.31 22.81 10.84
N LYS A 76 15.29 22.23 10.19
CA LYS A 76 13.90 22.70 10.31
C LYS A 76 13.36 22.48 11.73
N LEU A 77 13.64 21.34 12.34
CA LEU A 77 13.25 21.03 13.72
C LEU A 77 13.94 21.96 14.72
N THR A 78 15.24 22.19 14.54
CA THR A 78 16.05 23.07 15.39
C THR A 78 15.51 24.51 15.37
N LYS A 79 15.11 25.02 14.20
CA LYS A 79 14.45 26.34 14.07
C LYS A 79 13.12 26.44 14.81
N LYS A 80 12.48 25.30 15.10
CA LYS A 80 11.27 25.19 15.93
C LYS A 80 11.59 24.76 17.37
N ASN A 81 12.84 24.89 17.81
CA ASN A 81 13.33 24.48 19.13
C ASN A 81 13.13 23.00 19.47
N THR A 82 12.93 22.14 18.46
CA THR A 82 12.90 20.68 18.64
C THR A 82 14.29 20.13 18.36
N ARG A 83 14.90 19.49 19.37
CA ARG A 83 16.21 18.82 19.22
C ARG A 83 15.99 17.33 19.03
N VAL A 84 16.72 16.75 18.08
CA VAL A 84 16.71 15.32 17.77
C VAL A 84 18.14 14.85 17.54
N GLU A 85 18.42 13.61 17.89
CA GLU A 85 19.65 12.93 17.51
C GLU A 85 19.65 12.60 16.01
N ARG A 86 20.85 12.39 15.46
CA ARG A 86 21.09 12.29 14.03
C ARG A 86 21.84 11.00 13.74
N TYR A 87 21.32 10.19 12.84
CA TYR A 87 21.93 8.93 12.44
C TYR A 87 21.97 8.81 10.91
N THR A 88 23.08 8.37 10.34
CA THR A 88 23.14 8.01 8.91
C THR A 88 23.06 6.50 8.69
N ASP A 89 23.21 5.72 9.75
CA ASP A 89 23.10 4.27 9.76
C ASP A 89 22.06 3.84 10.79
N ILE A 90 21.06 3.09 10.33
CA ILE A 90 19.96 2.63 11.19
C ILE A 90 20.45 1.71 12.32
N ARG A 91 21.55 0.98 12.14
CA ARG A 91 22.10 0.08 13.17
C ARG A 91 22.49 0.85 14.43
N HIS A 92 23.17 1.98 14.25
CA HIS A 92 23.53 2.86 15.35
C HIS A 92 22.31 3.53 16.00
N LEU A 93 21.27 3.83 15.21
CA LEU A 93 20.01 4.32 15.78
C LEU A 93 19.37 3.26 16.68
N LEU A 94 19.37 2.00 16.26
CA LEU A 94 18.76 0.89 17.01
C LEU A 94 19.49 0.56 18.32
N ASP A 95 20.79 0.86 18.41
CA ASP A 95 21.57 0.74 19.66
C ASP A 95 21.09 1.70 20.75
N ASN A 96 20.48 2.83 20.37
CA ASN A 96 20.04 3.86 21.31
C ASN A 96 18.88 3.36 22.20
N LYS A 97 19.13 3.28 23.50
CA LYS A 97 18.15 2.84 24.51
C LYS A 97 17.09 3.88 24.83
N ASP A 98 17.25 5.10 24.33
CA ASP A 98 16.32 6.21 24.49
C ASP A 98 15.25 6.31 23.39
N ILE A 99 15.16 5.31 22.52
CA ILE A 99 14.11 5.16 21.51
C ILE A 99 13.21 3.99 21.90
N ASP A 100 11.90 4.22 21.94
CA ASP A 100 10.91 3.19 22.27
C ASP A 100 10.30 2.58 21.00
N ALA A 101 10.04 3.43 20.00
CA ALA A 101 9.49 3.03 18.72
C ALA A 101 10.19 3.70 17.53
N ILE A 102 10.18 3.05 16.38
CA ILE A 102 10.72 3.57 15.13
C ILE A 102 9.65 3.57 14.03
N SER A 103 9.58 4.65 13.28
CA SER A 103 8.83 4.70 12.04
C SER A 103 9.75 4.58 10.83
N ILE A 104 9.52 3.56 10.01
CA ILE A 104 10.37 3.19 8.87
C ILE A 104 9.67 3.63 7.59
N VAL A 105 10.26 4.61 6.90
CA VAL A 105 9.76 5.28 5.70
C VAL A 105 10.84 5.32 4.62
N THR A 106 11.59 4.22 4.52
CA THR A 106 12.68 4.02 3.57
C THR A 106 12.14 3.53 2.21
N PRO A 107 12.99 3.26 1.21
CA PRO A 107 12.56 2.49 0.04
C PRO A 107 12.11 1.06 0.40
N ASN A 108 11.28 0.45 -0.45
CA ASN A 108 10.63 -0.85 -0.19
C ASN A 108 11.63 -1.94 0.20
N HIS A 109 12.79 -2.00 -0.47
CA HIS A 109 13.81 -3.01 -0.22
C HIS A 109 14.40 -2.99 1.18
N TRP A 110 14.27 -1.89 1.92
CA TRP A 110 14.77 -1.77 3.29
C TRP A 110 13.75 -2.12 4.37
N HIS A 111 12.45 -2.07 4.06
CA HIS A 111 11.39 -2.13 5.08
C HIS A 111 11.46 -3.37 5.96
N ALA A 112 11.64 -4.54 5.36
CA ALA A 112 11.63 -5.81 6.08
C ALA A 112 12.83 -5.94 7.02
N LEU A 113 14.04 -5.75 6.50
CA LEU A 113 15.26 -5.89 7.29
C LEU A 113 15.33 -4.86 8.42
N ALA A 114 14.98 -3.60 8.14
CA ALA A 114 14.92 -2.56 9.16
C ALA A 114 13.90 -2.88 10.26
N THR A 115 12.74 -3.45 9.91
CA THR A 115 11.72 -3.88 10.87
C THR A 115 12.21 -5.04 11.72
N ILE A 116 12.85 -6.03 11.12
CA ILE A 116 13.40 -7.20 11.83
C ILE A 116 14.47 -6.75 12.83
N TRP A 117 15.44 -5.94 12.39
CA TRP A 117 16.47 -5.39 13.28
C TRP A 117 15.89 -4.53 14.39
N ALA A 118 14.87 -3.72 14.09
CA ALA A 118 14.18 -2.93 15.11
C ALA A 118 13.51 -3.82 16.16
N CYS A 119 12.87 -4.91 15.72
CA CYS A 119 12.27 -5.87 16.65
C CYS A 119 13.31 -6.54 17.55
N GLN A 120 14.43 -6.98 16.97
CA GLN A 120 15.56 -7.56 17.69
C GLN A 120 16.16 -6.57 18.70
N ALA A 121 16.21 -5.28 18.37
CA ALA A 121 16.66 -4.21 19.25
C ALA A 121 15.62 -3.81 20.33
N GLY A 122 14.47 -4.49 20.37
CA GLY A 122 13.41 -4.26 21.35
C GLY A 122 12.53 -3.04 21.04
N LYS A 123 12.53 -2.53 19.80
CA LYS A 123 11.72 -1.38 19.39
C LYS A 123 10.39 -1.81 18.80
N ASP A 124 9.33 -1.06 19.06
CA ASP A 124 8.09 -1.18 18.30
C ASP A 124 8.22 -0.44 16.97
N VAL A 125 7.43 -0.83 15.96
CA VAL A 125 7.67 -0.41 14.58
C VAL A 125 6.39 0.05 13.90
N HIS A 126 6.43 1.21 13.26
CA HIS A 126 5.45 1.63 12.24
C HIS A 126 6.14 1.68 10.88
N VAL A 127 5.86 0.70 10.00
CA VAL A 127 6.54 0.54 8.71
C VAL A 127 5.62 0.90 7.55
N GLU A 128 6.06 1.79 6.67
CA GLU A 128 5.27 2.24 5.52
C GLU A 128 4.99 1.12 4.50
N LYS A 129 3.94 1.31 3.71
CA LYS A 129 3.57 0.36 2.65
C LYS A 129 4.38 0.59 1.37
N PRO A 130 4.62 -0.44 0.54
CA PRO A 130 4.41 -1.86 0.86
C PRO A 130 5.43 -2.30 1.92
N ILE A 131 4.99 -3.07 2.92
CA ILE A 131 5.81 -3.40 4.10
C ILE A 131 7.09 -4.21 3.79
N SER A 132 7.20 -4.77 2.58
CA SER A 132 8.31 -5.63 2.17
C SER A 132 8.52 -5.55 0.66
N HIS A 133 9.65 -6.08 0.18
CA HIS A 133 9.96 -6.14 -1.25
C HIS A 133 9.52 -7.45 -1.90
N ASN A 134 9.39 -8.54 -1.13
CA ASN A 134 8.89 -9.84 -1.59
C ASN A 134 8.07 -10.57 -0.51
N LEU A 135 7.50 -11.71 -0.87
CA LEU A 135 6.59 -12.47 -0.02
C LEU A 135 7.31 -13.06 1.21
N PHE A 136 8.49 -13.66 0.99
CA PHE A 136 9.31 -14.23 2.07
C PHE A 136 9.62 -13.21 3.16
N GLU A 137 10.04 -12.01 2.77
CA GLU A 137 10.39 -10.93 3.68
C GLU A 137 9.27 -10.54 4.64
N SER A 138 8.05 -10.34 4.14
CA SER A 138 6.92 -9.96 4.99
C SER A 138 6.57 -11.04 6.01
N ARG A 139 6.70 -12.33 5.65
CA ARG A 139 6.52 -13.44 6.60
C ARG A 139 7.60 -13.41 7.70
N GLN A 140 8.85 -13.07 7.37
CA GLN A 140 9.91 -12.91 8.37
C GLN A 140 9.63 -11.75 9.33
N MET A 141 9.04 -10.64 8.86
CA MET A 141 8.63 -9.53 9.74
C MET A 141 7.58 -9.96 10.76
N VAL A 142 6.59 -10.77 10.34
CA VAL A 142 5.58 -11.33 11.26
C VAL A 142 6.25 -12.18 12.33
N LYS A 143 7.16 -13.08 11.93
CA LYS A 143 7.89 -13.92 12.88
C LYS A 143 8.67 -13.10 13.90
N ALA A 144 9.44 -12.10 13.44
CA ALA A 144 10.20 -11.22 14.31
C ALA A 144 9.29 -10.45 15.28
N ALA A 145 8.19 -9.87 14.80
CA ALA A 145 7.24 -9.15 15.67
C ALA A 145 6.71 -10.03 16.80
N ARG A 146 6.38 -11.30 16.51
CA ARG A 146 5.89 -12.25 17.50
C ARG A 146 6.97 -12.73 18.45
N ARG A 147 8.15 -13.12 17.94
CA ARG A 147 9.24 -13.62 18.79
C ARG A 147 9.71 -12.58 19.80
N TYR A 148 9.92 -11.35 19.34
CA TYR A 148 10.41 -10.27 20.20
C TYR A 148 9.28 -9.53 20.94
N ASN A 149 8.04 -10.00 20.82
CA ASN A 149 6.85 -9.43 21.47
C ASN A 149 6.75 -7.91 21.24
N ARG A 150 6.85 -7.49 19.97
CA ARG A 150 6.81 -6.09 19.53
C ARG A 150 5.49 -5.75 18.86
N ILE A 151 5.07 -4.50 19.03
CA ILE A 151 3.96 -3.90 18.30
C ILE A 151 4.49 -3.45 16.94
N VAL A 152 4.01 -4.07 15.87
CA VAL A 152 4.43 -3.74 14.50
C VAL A 152 3.19 -3.42 13.68
N GLN A 153 3.04 -2.14 13.31
CA GLN A 153 1.97 -1.66 12.45
C GLN A 153 2.46 -1.48 11.01
N ALA A 154 1.75 -2.10 10.07
CA ALA A 154 1.87 -1.87 8.65
C ALA A 154 1.19 -0.55 8.24
N GLY A 155 1.81 0.22 7.35
CA GLY A 155 1.35 1.52 6.83
C GLY A 155 0.14 1.44 5.89
N VAL A 156 -0.83 0.60 6.22
CA VAL A 156 -2.11 0.43 5.54
C VAL A 156 -3.15 1.39 6.13
N GLU A 157 -2.84 2.69 6.05
CA GLU A 157 -3.51 3.75 6.81
C GLU A 157 -5.03 3.83 6.66
N ASN A 158 -5.56 3.39 5.53
CA ASN A 158 -7.00 3.38 5.28
C ASN A 158 -7.74 2.48 6.28
N ARG A 159 -7.07 1.48 6.88
CA ARG A 159 -7.63 0.66 7.96
C ARG A 159 -7.91 1.43 9.24
N SER A 160 -7.39 2.64 9.41
CA SER A 160 -7.74 3.52 10.54
C SER A 160 -8.80 4.56 10.20
N SER A 161 -9.26 4.64 8.94
CA SER A 161 -10.33 5.55 8.52
C SER A 161 -11.68 5.11 9.10
N PRO A 162 -12.34 5.92 9.95
CA PRO A 162 -13.67 5.62 10.42
C PRO A 162 -14.70 5.62 9.28
N SER A 163 -14.47 6.38 8.20
CA SER A 163 -15.31 6.32 6.99
C SER A 163 -15.23 4.93 6.35
N LEU A 164 -14.03 4.34 6.24
CA LEU A 164 -13.86 2.98 5.70
C LEU A 164 -14.53 1.94 6.60
N HIS A 165 -14.42 2.09 7.92
CA HIS A 165 -15.08 1.19 8.87
C HIS A 165 -16.60 1.17 8.67
N ARG A 166 -17.21 2.35 8.46
CA ARG A 166 -18.66 2.46 8.21
C ARG A 166 -19.06 1.83 6.87
N ALA A 167 -18.32 2.13 5.81
CA ALA A 167 -18.60 1.61 4.47
C ALA A 167 -18.49 0.08 4.41
N THR A 168 -17.41 -0.47 4.95
CA THR A 168 -17.19 -1.93 4.96
C THR A 168 -18.13 -2.66 5.93
N LYS A 169 -18.54 -2.03 7.04
CA LYS A 169 -19.61 -2.55 7.89
C LYS A 169 -20.94 -2.61 7.14
N PHE A 170 -21.30 -1.58 6.38
CA PHE A 170 -22.51 -1.58 5.55
C PHE A 170 -22.47 -2.68 4.49
N LEU A 171 -21.35 -2.82 3.79
CA LEU A 171 -21.13 -3.88 2.80
C LEU A 171 -21.36 -5.27 3.41
N ARG A 172 -20.71 -5.55 4.55
CA ARG A 172 -20.82 -6.85 5.24
C ARG A 172 -22.20 -7.13 5.85
N GLN A 173 -23.06 -6.13 5.97
CA GLN A 173 -24.47 -6.35 6.35
C GLN A 173 -25.30 -6.95 5.19
N GLY A 174 -24.76 -7.02 3.96
CA GLY A 174 -25.41 -7.69 2.83
C GLY A 174 -26.61 -6.93 2.25
N LYS A 175 -26.72 -5.62 2.52
CA LYS A 175 -27.87 -4.80 2.08
C LYS A 175 -27.96 -4.58 0.57
N LEU A 176 -26.89 -4.87 -0.17
CA LEU A 176 -26.83 -4.82 -1.64
C LEU A 176 -26.77 -6.22 -2.26
N GLY A 177 -27.13 -7.26 -1.50
CA GLY A 177 -26.96 -8.66 -1.91
C GLY A 177 -25.51 -9.14 -1.81
N LYS A 178 -25.22 -10.26 -2.47
CA LYS A 178 -23.89 -10.88 -2.46
C LYS A 178 -22.88 -10.06 -3.24
N VAL A 179 -21.62 -10.07 -2.80
CA VAL A 179 -20.50 -9.50 -3.55
C VAL A 179 -20.19 -10.40 -4.75
N LEU A 180 -20.03 -9.81 -5.93
CA LEU A 180 -19.81 -10.51 -7.19
C LEU A 180 -18.37 -10.36 -7.71
N VAL A 181 -17.81 -9.15 -7.59
CA VAL A 181 -16.43 -8.84 -7.98
C VAL A 181 -15.93 -7.62 -7.20
N ALA A 182 -14.65 -7.65 -6.83
CA ALA A 182 -13.96 -6.48 -6.26
C ALA A 182 -12.90 -5.97 -7.24
N ARG A 183 -12.90 -4.67 -7.50
CA ARG A 183 -11.98 -4.03 -8.45
C ARG A 183 -11.15 -2.99 -7.73
N ALA A 184 -9.82 -3.09 -7.87
CA ALA A 184 -8.85 -2.12 -7.38
C ALA A 184 -8.15 -1.50 -8.58
N PHE A 185 -8.10 -0.18 -8.68
CA PHE A 185 -7.48 0.47 -9.83
C PHE A 185 -6.62 1.67 -9.46
N VAL A 186 -5.53 1.85 -10.20
CA VAL A 186 -4.55 2.94 -10.08
C VAL A 186 -4.27 3.52 -11.47
N TYR A 187 -5.07 4.49 -11.89
CA TYR A 187 -4.88 5.22 -13.15
C TYR A 187 -4.14 6.51 -12.85
N LYS A 188 -2.87 6.40 -12.52
CA LYS A 188 -2.05 7.56 -12.16
C LYS A 188 -0.99 7.77 -13.20
N ARG A 189 -1.15 8.81 -14.01
CA ARG A 189 -0.15 9.19 -15.02
C ARG A 189 1.23 9.31 -14.36
N ARG A 190 2.20 8.60 -14.91
CA ARG A 190 3.62 8.74 -14.58
C ARG A 190 4.33 9.36 -15.77
N LEU A 191 5.33 10.18 -15.47
CA LEU A 191 6.24 10.65 -16.50
C LEU A 191 7.21 9.52 -16.84
N ASN A 192 7.64 9.51 -18.10
CA ASN A 192 8.73 8.67 -18.57
C ASN A 192 9.98 8.99 -17.74
N MET A 193 10.67 7.96 -17.26
CA MET A 193 11.88 8.10 -16.43
C MET A 193 13.09 8.59 -17.25
N GLY A 194 12.98 8.49 -18.57
CA GLY A 194 14.08 8.64 -19.50
C GLY A 194 15.01 7.43 -19.47
N ARG A 195 15.85 7.37 -20.51
CA ARG A 195 16.90 6.37 -20.64
C ARG A 195 18.26 6.98 -20.40
N VAL A 196 19.12 6.28 -19.69
CA VAL A 196 20.54 6.62 -19.52
C VAL A 196 21.43 5.57 -20.18
N ASN A 197 22.54 6.00 -20.77
CA ASN A 197 23.50 5.11 -21.45
C ASN A 197 24.75 4.81 -20.62
N LYS A 198 24.83 5.34 -19.40
CA LYS A 198 25.94 5.13 -18.47
C LYS A 198 25.45 5.25 -17.03
N ALA A 199 26.25 4.75 -16.09
CA ALA A 199 26.02 4.93 -14.67
C ALA A 199 25.88 6.42 -14.33
N GLN A 200 24.87 6.75 -13.53
CA GLN A 200 24.67 8.08 -12.99
C GLN A 200 25.50 8.28 -11.72
N GLN A 201 25.76 9.53 -11.38
CA GLN A 201 26.51 9.84 -10.16
C GLN A 201 25.61 9.64 -8.95
N VAL A 202 26.08 8.84 -7.98
CA VAL A 202 25.49 8.83 -6.64
C VAL A 202 25.71 10.21 -6.02
N PRO A 203 24.69 10.88 -5.47
CA PRO A 203 24.88 12.15 -4.77
C PRO A 203 25.93 12.01 -3.66
N ALA A 204 26.85 12.97 -3.57
CA ALA A 204 27.99 12.89 -2.63
C ALA A 204 27.57 12.83 -1.14
N SER A 205 26.32 13.22 -0.83
CA SER A 205 25.75 13.14 0.52
C SER A 205 25.19 11.76 0.87
N VAL A 206 25.08 10.84 -0.09
CA VAL A 206 24.46 9.53 0.09
C VAL A 206 25.52 8.46 0.34
N ASP A 207 25.42 7.76 1.47
CA ASP A 207 26.08 6.45 1.60
C ASP A 207 25.36 5.42 0.71
N TYR A 208 25.92 5.13 -0.46
CA TYR A 208 25.27 4.26 -1.43
C TYR A 208 25.23 2.79 -1.00
N ASN A 209 26.22 2.36 -0.23
CA ASN A 209 26.27 1.00 0.28
C ASN A 209 25.13 0.78 1.28
N LEU A 210 24.90 1.73 2.17
CA LEU A 210 23.73 1.72 3.05
C LEU A 210 22.44 1.96 2.26
N TRP A 211 22.42 2.82 1.25
CA TRP A 211 21.21 3.02 0.44
C TRP A 211 20.76 1.72 -0.25
N CYS A 212 21.68 0.96 -0.84
CA CYS A 212 21.37 -0.34 -1.46
C CYS A 212 20.95 -1.38 -0.42
N GLY A 213 21.63 -1.41 0.74
CA GLY A 213 21.29 -2.34 1.82
C GLY A 213 21.18 -3.79 1.33
N PRO A 214 20.03 -4.47 1.51
CA PRO A 214 19.82 -5.86 1.09
C PRO A 214 19.80 -6.05 -0.43
N SER A 215 19.58 -4.99 -1.21
CA SER A 215 19.58 -5.05 -2.68
C SER A 215 21.01 -5.13 -3.24
N PRO A 216 21.18 -5.65 -4.48
CA PRO A 216 22.48 -5.70 -5.14
C PRO A 216 23.15 -4.32 -5.24
N LEU A 217 24.47 -4.28 -5.01
CA LEU A 217 25.25 -3.06 -5.19
C LEU A 217 25.57 -2.85 -6.68
N ARG A 218 24.63 -2.23 -7.41
CA ARG A 218 24.77 -1.92 -8.84
C ARG A 218 24.92 -0.42 -9.08
N PRO A 219 25.69 0.02 -10.10
CA PRO A 219 25.72 1.43 -10.48
C PRO A 219 24.31 1.95 -10.78
N PRO A 220 23.92 3.16 -10.33
CA PRO A 220 22.57 3.65 -10.53
C PRO A 220 22.34 3.98 -12.02
N MET A 221 21.42 3.24 -12.65
CA MET A 221 20.98 3.45 -14.03
C MET A 221 19.60 4.11 -14.04
N ARG A 222 19.52 5.34 -13.50
CA ARG A 222 18.27 6.12 -13.38
C ARG A 222 18.54 7.61 -13.25
N LYS A 223 17.69 8.47 -13.83
CA LYS A 223 17.86 9.92 -13.79
C LYS A 223 17.56 10.49 -12.40
N GLU A 224 16.38 10.21 -11.86
CA GLU A 224 15.96 10.72 -10.56
C GLU A 224 16.33 9.74 -9.45
N PHE A 225 17.54 9.93 -8.88
CA PHE A 225 18.13 9.01 -7.92
C PHE A 225 17.18 8.58 -6.78
N HIS A 226 16.43 9.54 -6.21
CA HIS A 226 15.55 9.36 -5.04
C HIS A 226 14.11 8.97 -5.38
N TYR A 227 13.76 8.78 -6.67
CA TYR A 227 12.38 8.47 -7.06
C TYR A 227 12.26 7.34 -8.08
N ASP A 228 13.11 7.28 -9.08
CA ASP A 228 12.99 6.32 -10.18
C ASP A 228 13.19 4.85 -9.74
N TRP A 229 13.82 4.63 -8.58
CA TRP A 229 14.03 3.31 -7.97
C TRP A 229 12.74 2.51 -7.81
N HIS A 230 11.59 3.16 -7.68
CA HIS A 230 10.34 2.44 -7.43
C HIS A 230 9.96 1.52 -8.60
N TRP A 231 10.38 1.83 -9.83
CA TRP A 231 10.07 1.03 -11.04
C TRP A 231 11.25 0.13 -11.46
N GLN A 232 12.26 -0.05 -10.60
CA GLN A 232 13.36 -0.97 -10.78
C GLN A 232 13.19 -2.16 -9.83
N TRP A 233 13.24 -3.39 -10.35
CA TRP A 233 12.94 -4.62 -9.61
C TRP A 233 13.84 -4.84 -8.40
N ASP A 234 15.08 -4.32 -8.42
CA ASP A 234 16.01 -4.45 -7.30
C ASP A 234 15.55 -3.68 -6.05
N TYR A 235 14.75 -2.63 -6.20
CA TYR A 235 14.46 -1.68 -5.12
C TYR A 235 12.96 -1.48 -4.87
N GLY A 236 12.16 -1.48 -5.94
CA GLY A 236 10.74 -1.21 -5.92
C GLY A 236 9.89 -2.33 -6.50
N ASN A 237 8.58 -2.09 -6.54
CA ASN A 237 7.57 -3.07 -6.94
C ASN A 237 6.55 -2.49 -7.94
N GLY A 238 6.93 -1.43 -8.67
CA GLY A 238 6.08 -0.81 -9.68
C GLY A 238 4.80 -0.15 -9.12
N ALA A 239 3.83 0.07 -10.00
CA ALA A 239 2.56 0.70 -9.63
C ALA A 239 1.76 -0.15 -8.62
N ILE A 240 1.78 -1.49 -8.78
CA ILE A 240 1.04 -2.43 -7.93
C ILE A 240 1.53 -2.44 -6.49
N GLY A 241 2.85 -2.34 -6.26
CA GLY A 241 3.37 -2.21 -4.90
C GLY A 241 3.34 -0.78 -4.36
N ASN A 242 3.46 0.24 -5.20
CA ASN A 242 3.47 1.64 -4.74
C ASN A 242 2.08 2.14 -4.34
N ASN A 243 1.14 2.22 -5.30
CA ASN A 243 -0.22 2.69 -5.05
C ASN A 243 -1.22 1.55 -4.98
N GLY A 244 -0.97 0.44 -5.69
CA GLY A 244 -1.84 -0.73 -5.68
C GLY A 244 -1.98 -1.36 -4.30
N ALA A 245 -0.91 -1.37 -3.48
CA ALA A 245 -0.93 -1.92 -2.13
C ALA A 245 -2.03 -1.30 -1.25
N HIS A 246 -2.28 0.02 -1.35
CA HIS A 246 -3.40 0.64 -0.63
C HIS A 246 -4.76 0.16 -1.14
N MET A 247 -4.91 -0.02 -2.45
CA MET A 247 -6.19 -0.40 -3.06
C MET A 247 -6.50 -1.87 -2.78
N LEU A 248 -5.50 -2.75 -2.92
CA LEU A 248 -5.61 -4.16 -2.61
C LEU A 248 -5.86 -4.40 -1.12
N ASP A 249 -5.23 -3.62 -0.24
CA ASP A 249 -5.53 -3.65 1.19
C ASP A 249 -6.99 -3.26 1.50
N LYS A 250 -7.50 -2.18 0.88
CA LYS A 250 -8.91 -1.78 1.02
C LYS A 250 -9.86 -2.87 0.53
N VAL A 251 -9.54 -3.56 -0.56
CA VAL A 251 -10.32 -4.72 -1.03
C VAL A 251 -10.34 -5.80 0.04
N ARG A 252 -9.17 -6.23 0.55
CA ARG A 252 -9.10 -7.24 1.62
C ARG A 252 -9.92 -6.82 2.85
N TYR A 253 -9.81 -5.56 3.27
CA TYR A 253 -10.55 -5.04 4.41
C TYR A 253 -12.07 -5.06 4.18
N ALA A 254 -12.52 -4.68 2.98
CA ALA A 254 -13.92 -4.75 2.58
C ALA A 254 -14.46 -6.20 2.58
N LEU A 255 -13.65 -7.16 2.14
CA LEU A 255 -13.97 -8.58 2.11
C LEU A 255 -13.84 -9.28 3.47
N GLY A 256 -13.51 -8.55 4.54
CA GLY A 256 -13.48 -9.11 5.90
C GLY A 256 -12.15 -9.72 6.31
N ASN A 257 -11.02 -9.24 5.75
CA ASN A 257 -9.66 -9.68 6.08
C ASN A 257 -9.44 -11.19 5.96
N PRO A 258 -9.63 -11.77 4.75
CA PRO A 258 -9.28 -13.18 4.56
C PRO A 258 -7.82 -13.41 4.94
N GLN A 259 -7.58 -14.40 5.81
CA GLN A 259 -6.25 -14.82 6.26
C GLN A 259 -5.65 -15.85 5.30
N THR A 260 -5.81 -15.60 4.01
CA THR A 260 -5.38 -16.49 2.94
C THR A 260 -4.76 -15.68 1.80
N MET A 261 -3.89 -16.35 1.05
CA MET A 261 -3.41 -15.86 -0.24
C MET A 261 -4.50 -16.02 -1.31
N PRO A 262 -4.44 -15.26 -2.42
CA PRO A 262 -5.15 -15.64 -3.64
C PRO A 262 -4.85 -17.10 -4.00
N THR A 263 -5.87 -17.87 -4.35
CA THR A 263 -5.70 -19.29 -4.72
C THR A 263 -5.14 -19.43 -6.13
N LYS A 264 -5.51 -18.50 -7.03
CA LYS A 264 -4.88 -18.36 -8.34
C LYS A 264 -4.64 -16.91 -8.71
N VAL A 265 -3.68 -16.72 -9.61
CA VAL A 265 -3.38 -15.42 -10.21
C VAL A 265 -3.07 -15.55 -11.70
N MET A 266 -3.49 -14.56 -12.48
CA MET A 266 -3.03 -14.32 -13.84
C MET A 266 -2.74 -12.82 -13.99
N SER A 267 -1.69 -12.46 -14.72
CA SER A 267 -1.37 -11.08 -15.04
C SER A 267 -1.23 -10.91 -16.55
N PHE A 268 -1.74 -9.81 -17.08
CA PHE A 268 -1.39 -9.34 -18.42
C PHE A 268 -1.09 -7.85 -18.44
N GLY A 269 -0.15 -7.42 -19.27
CA GLY A 269 0.25 -6.02 -19.37
C GLY A 269 1.70 -5.85 -19.77
N GLY A 270 2.26 -4.67 -19.53
CA GLY A 270 3.61 -4.37 -19.97
C GLY A 270 3.98 -2.91 -19.75
N ARG A 271 5.05 -2.50 -20.43
CA ARG A 271 5.56 -1.13 -20.42
C ARG A 271 5.44 -0.55 -21.82
N PHE A 272 4.38 0.22 -22.05
CA PHE A 272 3.98 0.69 -23.39
C PHE A 272 4.30 2.16 -23.65
N GLY A 273 4.76 2.89 -22.63
CA GLY A 273 5.27 4.24 -22.79
C GLY A 273 6.52 4.31 -23.67
N ALA A 274 7.02 5.53 -23.89
CA ALA A 274 8.30 5.69 -24.56
C ALA A 274 9.41 4.89 -23.82
N PRO A 275 10.43 4.35 -24.52
CA PRO A 275 11.49 3.58 -23.87
C PRO A 275 12.19 4.39 -22.76
N ASP A 276 12.35 3.77 -21.59
CA ASP A 276 13.08 4.33 -20.44
C ASP A 276 13.72 3.22 -19.60
N ASP A 277 14.34 3.58 -18.46
CA ASP A 277 15.03 2.64 -17.56
C ASP A 277 14.11 1.96 -16.52
N GLY A 278 12.78 2.05 -16.68
CA GLY A 278 11.84 1.35 -15.83
C GLY A 278 11.69 -0.11 -16.25
N GLU A 279 11.63 -1.02 -15.28
CA GLU A 279 11.56 -2.47 -15.51
C GLU A 279 10.18 -3.05 -15.17
N THR A 280 9.40 -2.36 -14.34
CA THR A 280 8.04 -2.78 -13.95
C THR A 280 7.02 -2.33 -15.00
N PRO A 281 5.88 -3.05 -15.15
CA PRO A 281 4.84 -2.65 -16.08
C PRO A 281 4.30 -1.25 -15.74
N ASP A 282 4.04 -0.47 -16.77
CA ASP A 282 3.39 0.85 -16.66
C ASP A 282 1.86 0.74 -16.82
N THR A 283 1.41 -0.35 -17.45
CA THR A 283 0.00 -0.71 -17.60
C THR A 283 -0.14 -2.19 -17.35
N GLN A 284 -0.90 -2.57 -16.32
CA GLN A 284 -1.01 -3.96 -15.86
C GLN A 284 -2.43 -4.25 -15.40
N VAL A 285 -2.92 -5.43 -15.77
CA VAL A 285 -4.11 -6.06 -15.20
C VAL A 285 -3.68 -7.33 -14.46
N VAL A 286 -4.20 -7.54 -13.26
CA VAL A 286 -4.00 -8.78 -12.51
C VAL A 286 -5.35 -9.31 -12.04
N LEU A 287 -5.61 -10.57 -12.35
CA LEU A 287 -6.81 -11.30 -11.96
C LEU A 287 -6.41 -12.22 -10.81
N PHE A 288 -7.12 -12.11 -9.68
CA PHE A 288 -6.94 -12.97 -8.53
C PHE A 288 -8.22 -13.78 -8.30
N GLU A 289 -8.08 -15.10 -8.20
CA GLU A 289 -9.11 -15.97 -7.63
C GLU A 289 -8.90 -16.07 -6.12
N LEU A 290 -9.98 -15.87 -5.36
CA LEU A 290 -10.04 -16.16 -3.93
C LEU A 290 -11.17 -17.18 -3.72
N ASP A 291 -11.17 -17.86 -2.58
CA ASP A 291 -12.27 -18.75 -2.19
C ASP A 291 -13.63 -18.02 -2.09
N THR A 292 -13.60 -16.69 -1.94
CA THR A 292 -14.81 -15.87 -1.76
C THR A 292 -15.31 -15.22 -3.03
N VAL A 293 -14.48 -14.40 -3.68
CA VAL A 293 -14.90 -13.53 -4.79
C VAL A 293 -13.68 -13.16 -5.64
N PRO A 294 -13.80 -13.08 -6.98
CA PRO A 294 -12.71 -12.60 -7.81
C PRO A 294 -12.32 -11.16 -7.48
N VAL A 295 -11.01 -10.90 -7.50
CA VAL A 295 -10.44 -9.56 -7.35
C VAL A 295 -9.69 -9.21 -8.63
N ILE A 296 -9.98 -8.03 -9.20
CA ILE A 296 -9.30 -7.51 -10.39
C ILE A 296 -8.53 -6.26 -10.01
N TYR A 297 -7.23 -6.27 -10.26
CA TYR A 297 -6.36 -5.12 -10.14
C TYR A 297 -6.04 -4.52 -11.51
N GLU A 298 -6.07 -3.19 -11.62
CA GLU A 298 -5.66 -2.48 -12.82
C GLU A 298 -4.72 -1.32 -12.48
N SER A 299 -3.68 -1.13 -13.27
CA SER A 299 -2.84 0.07 -13.24
C SER A 299 -2.64 0.64 -14.62
N ARG A 300 -2.63 1.96 -14.71
CA ARG A 300 -2.41 2.74 -15.95
C ARG A 300 -1.56 3.95 -15.62
N ALA A 301 -0.33 3.95 -16.11
CA ALA A 301 0.61 5.04 -15.94
C ALA A 301 0.67 5.97 -17.15
N LEU A 302 0.08 5.60 -18.29
CA LEU A 302 -0.05 6.50 -19.43
C LEU A 302 -1.13 7.56 -19.20
N GLY A 303 -1.14 8.58 -20.06
CA GLY A 303 -2.20 9.59 -20.07
C GLY A 303 -3.55 9.02 -20.51
N ALA A 304 -4.62 9.80 -20.35
CA ALA A 304 -5.94 9.44 -20.87
C ALA A 304 -5.91 9.22 -22.39
N THR A 305 -5.09 10.00 -23.10
CA THR A 305 -4.70 9.82 -24.49
C THR A 305 -3.21 10.16 -24.66
N LYS A 306 -2.62 9.87 -25.82
CA LYS A 306 -1.20 10.15 -26.10
C LYS A 306 -0.86 11.63 -25.85
N GLY A 307 0.06 11.86 -24.92
CA GLY A 307 0.55 13.20 -24.57
C GLY A 307 -0.31 13.98 -23.57
N ASP A 308 -1.51 13.50 -23.23
CA ASP A 308 -2.45 14.21 -22.36
C ASP A 308 -1.95 14.36 -20.91
N PRO A 309 -1.89 15.62 -20.40
CA PRO A 309 -2.03 16.01 -19.00
C PRO A 309 -2.43 14.97 -17.98
N ALA A 310 -3.67 14.57 -18.22
CA ALA A 310 -4.54 13.89 -17.32
C ALA A 310 -4.26 12.40 -17.36
N SER A 311 -4.33 11.79 -16.19
CA SER A 311 -4.47 10.35 -16.09
C SER A 311 -5.83 9.92 -16.61
N ASP A 312 -5.90 8.66 -17.02
CA ASP A 312 -7.15 8.01 -17.40
C ASP A 312 -8.13 7.95 -16.21
N ALA A 313 -9.39 7.63 -16.51
CA ALA A 313 -10.45 7.50 -15.53
C ALA A 313 -11.12 6.13 -15.62
N TYR A 314 -11.58 5.67 -14.45
CA TYR A 314 -12.37 4.45 -14.38
C TYR A 314 -13.75 4.70 -14.96
N ARG A 315 -14.09 3.90 -15.98
CA ARG A 315 -15.37 3.88 -16.68
C ARG A 315 -15.84 2.44 -16.67
N ALA A 316 -16.74 2.09 -15.77
CA ALA A 316 -17.36 0.78 -15.80
C ALA A 316 -18.45 0.79 -16.87
N VAL A 317 -18.42 -0.16 -17.79
CA VAL A 317 -19.45 -0.29 -18.83
C VAL A 317 -20.30 -1.50 -18.51
N ALA A 318 -21.60 -1.28 -18.38
CA ALA A 318 -22.55 -2.37 -18.23
C ALA A 318 -22.64 -3.20 -19.52
N LYS A 319 -22.49 -4.51 -19.39
CA LYS A 319 -23.20 -5.44 -20.26
C LYS A 319 -23.94 -6.43 -19.36
N ASN A 320 -25.26 -6.53 -19.57
CA ASN A 320 -26.19 -7.47 -18.92
C ASN A 320 -26.77 -7.08 -17.54
N GLY A 321 -26.98 -5.79 -17.26
CA GLY A 321 -27.90 -5.35 -16.19
C GLY A 321 -27.32 -5.17 -14.79
N LEU A 322 -26.01 -5.40 -14.60
CA LEU A 322 -25.27 -5.06 -13.39
C LEU A 322 -24.49 -3.77 -13.68
N VAL A 323 -25.15 -2.63 -13.42
CA VAL A 323 -24.74 -1.34 -13.95
C VAL A 323 -24.08 -0.50 -12.85
N MET A 324 -22.79 -0.24 -13.01
CA MET A 324 -22.20 0.96 -12.43
C MET A 324 -22.42 2.12 -13.42
N LYS A 325 -23.35 3.05 -13.13
CA LYS A 325 -23.61 4.21 -13.99
C LYS A 325 -22.53 5.30 -13.84
N PHE A 326 -21.27 4.95 -14.11
CA PHE A 326 -20.19 5.88 -14.43
C PHE A 326 -19.65 5.56 -15.82
N GLY A 327 -20.30 6.16 -16.83
CA GLY A 327 -19.90 6.05 -18.23
C GLY A 327 -19.00 7.19 -18.68
N GLU A 328 -18.74 7.29 -19.99
CA GLU A 328 -17.91 8.33 -20.61
C GLU A 328 -18.28 9.77 -20.19
N GLN A 329 -19.54 10.00 -19.85
CA GLN A 329 -20.06 11.31 -19.46
C GLN A 329 -19.84 11.69 -17.99
N ASN A 330 -19.44 10.76 -17.10
CA ASN A 330 -19.20 11.04 -15.69
C ASN A 330 -18.07 10.17 -15.08
N PRO A 331 -16.81 10.39 -15.46
CA PRO A 331 -15.67 9.61 -14.97
C PRO A 331 -15.43 9.78 -13.45
N ARG A 332 -15.20 8.67 -12.75
CA ARG A 332 -14.85 8.63 -11.31
C ARG A 332 -13.35 8.88 -11.06
N PRO A 333 -12.93 9.09 -9.79
CA PRO A 333 -11.53 9.32 -9.43
C PRO A 333 -10.59 8.30 -10.06
N LYS A 334 -9.36 8.74 -10.28
CA LYS A 334 -8.33 8.02 -11.03
C LYS A 334 -7.71 6.86 -10.26
N THR A 335 -8.02 6.67 -8.98
CA THR A 335 -7.44 5.62 -8.16
C THR A 335 -8.43 5.26 -7.07
N GLY A 336 -8.75 3.99 -6.90
CA GLY A 336 -9.75 3.60 -5.94
C GLY A 336 -10.10 2.12 -5.94
N VAL A 337 -11.17 1.81 -5.20
CA VAL A 337 -11.71 0.46 -5.06
C VAL A 337 -13.21 0.51 -5.29
N MET A 338 -13.70 -0.53 -5.95
CA MET A 338 -15.10 -0.67 -6.28
C MET A 338 -15.55 -2.10 -5.98
N ILE A 339 -16.59 -2.24 -5.16
CA ILE A 339 -17.11 -3.54 -4.75
C ILE A 339 -18.51 -3.70 -5.34
N GLN A 340 -18.64 -4.59 -6.31
CA GLN A 340 -19.90 -4.85 -7.00
C GLN A 340 -20.68 -5.95 -6.29
N CYS A 341 -21.97 -5.73 -6.09
CA CYS A 341 -22.91 -6.65 -5.45
C CYS A 341 -24.15 -6.87 -6.35
N GLU A 342 -25.01 -7.84 -6.04
CA GLU A 342 -26.22 -8.17 -6.82
C GLU A 342 -27.13 -6.95 -7.08
N ASP A 343 -27.39 -6.15 -6.03
CA ASP A 343 -28.37 -5.04 -6.06
C ASP A 343 -27.73 -3.64 -6.12
N GLY A 344 -26.41 -3.56 -6.32
CA GLY A 344 -25.69 -2.29 -6.39
C GLY A 344 -24.20 -2.41 -6.18
N TYR A 345 -23.55 -1.33 -5.73
CA TYR A 345 -22.10 -1.31 -5.50
C TYR A 345 -21.70 -0.36 -4.38
N VAL A 346 -20.53 -0.62 -3.80
CA VAL A 346 -19.86 0.27 -2.83
C VAL A 346 -18.64 0.89 -3.49
N ASP A 347 -18.64 2.22 -3.55
CA ASP A 347 -17.55 3.04 -4.06
C ASP A 347 -16.62 3.46 -2.92
N LEU A 348 -15.40 2.92 -2.94
CA LEU A 348 -14.32 3.22 -2.01
C LEU A 348 -13.20 4.04 -2.67
N THR A 349 -13.54 4.83 -3.70
CA THR A 349 -12.58 5.58 -4.52
C THR A 349 -12.19 6.92 -3.92
N PRO A 350 -13.10 7.83 -3.52
CA PRO A 350 -12.69 9.10 -2.96
C PRO A 350 -12.31 8.85 -1.50
N TRP A 351 -11.06 9.13 -1.12
CA TRP A 351 -10.54 8.80 0.20
C TRP A 351 -11.33 9.55 1.27
N GLY A 352 -11.92 8.83 2.22
CA GLY A 352 -12.78 9.40 3.27
C GLY A 352 -14.20 9.77 2.85
N GLU A 353 -14.54 9.73 1.56
CA GLU A 353 -15.87 10.07 1.03
C GLU A 353 -16.50 8.88 0.30
N TYR A 354 -16.61 7.77 1.03
CA TYR A 354 -17.16 6.53 0.51
C TYR A 354 -18.69 6.55 0.48
N ALA A 355 -19.27 5.84 -0.50
CA ALA A 355 -20.71 5.76 -0.68
C ALA A 355 -21.15 4.42 -1.28
N ALA A 356 -22.43 4.11 -1.12
CA ALA A 356 -23.09 2.96 -1.71
C ALA A 356 -24.19 3.43 -2.66
N TYR A 357 -24.37 2.71 -3.76
CA TYR A 357 -25.32 3.03 -4.81
C TYR A 357 -26.11 1.78 -5.20
N ASP A 358 -27.36 1.96 -5.62
CA ASP A 358 -28.12 0.89 -6.29
C ASP A 358 -27.66 0.71 -7.75
N ASN A 359 -28.20 -0.32 -8.41
CA ASN A 359 -27.95 -0.59 -9.84
C ASN A 359 -28.42 0.55 -10.77
N ASP A 360 -29.24 1.47 -10.28
CA ASP A 360 -29.65 2.66 -11.01
C ASP A 360 -28.69 3.84 -10.85
N GLY A 361 -27.63 3.69 -10.05
CA GLY A 361 -26.64 4.72 -9.76
C GLY A 361 -27.14 5.76 -8.76
N LYS A 362 -28.28 5.51 -8.10
CA LYS A 362 -28.78 6.38 -7.03
C LYS A 362 -28.05 6.04 -5.75
N GLU A 363 -27.56 7.07 -5.06
CA GLU A 363 -26.91 6.90 -3.76
C GLU A 363 -27.93 6.38 -2.73
N VAL A 364 -27.57 5.28 -2.07
CA VAL A 364 -28.38 4.66 -1.01
C VAL A 364 -27.78 4.87 0.38
N ALA A 365 -26.48 5.16 0.46
CA ALA A 365 -25.80 5.54 1.70
C ALA A 365 -24.50 6.31 1.43
N SER A 366 -24.15 7.21 2.35
CA SER A 366 -22.84 7.89 2.43
C SER A 366 -22.20 7.62 3.78
N PHE A 367 -20.87 7.50 3.79
CA PHE A 367 -20.11 7.06 4.97
C PHE A 367 -19.09 8.08 5.46
N ALA A 368 -19.03 9.25 4.81
CA ALA A 368 -18.05 10.27 5.10
C ALA A 368 -18.12 10.75 6.56
N VAL A 369 -16.96 10.83 7.19
CA VAL A 369 -16.77 11.55 8.45
C VAL A 369 -15.58 12.47 8.36
N LYS A 370 -15.54 13.44 9.27
CA LYS A 370 -14.36 14.27 9.43
C LYS A 370 -13.23 13.42 10.02
N GLU A 371 -12.10 13.43 9.33
CA GLU A 371 -10.85 12.77 9.70
C GLU A 371 -9.76 13.85 9.80
N ASP A 372 -8.82 13.70 10.73
CA ASP A 372 -7.69 14.62 10.91
C ASP A 372 -6.39 14.12 10.25
N GLY A 373 -6.37 12.86 9.80
CA GLY A 373 -5.26 12.25 9.10
C GLY A 373 -4.18 11.70 10.04
N LEU A 374 -4.43 11.69 11.35
CA LEU A 374 -3.53 11.13 12.38
C LEU A 374 -4.05 9.79 12.94
N GLU A 375 -5.22 9.32 12.50
CA GLU A 375 -5.89 8.15 13.09
C GLU A 375 -5.01 6.90 13.07
N HIS A 376 -4.18 6.73 12.04
CA HIS A 376 -3.28 5.59 11.91
C HIS A 376 -2.07 5.67 12.85
N ASP A 377 -1.45 6.84 12.95
CA ASP A 377 -0.32 7.06 13.86
C ASP A 377 -0.76 6.98 15.33
N VAL A 378 -1.94 7.54 15.66
CA VAL A 378 -2.54 7.44 17.00
C VAL A 378 -2.84 5.99 17.36
N ASN A 379 -3.42 5.22 16.44
CA ASN A 379 -3.71 3.81 16.67
C ASN A 379 -2.45 2.98 16.97
N PHE A 380 -1.35 3.21 16.25
CA PHE A 380 -0.06 2.57 16.55
C PHE A 380 0.39 2.88 17.97
N LEU A 381 0.41 4.16 18.34
CA LEU A 381 0.88 4.61 19.64
C LEU A 381 0.00 4.09 20.78
N ASP A 382 -1.31 4.01 20.59
CA ASP A 382 -2.22 3.43 21.56
C ASP A 382 -1.96 1.93 21.76
N ALA A 383 -1.67 1.19 20.70
CA ALA A 383 -1.24 -0.22 20.81
C ALA A 383 0.14 -0.36 21.47
N VAL A 384 1.07 0.56 21.22
CA VAL A 384 2.37 0.62 21.92
C VAL A 384 2.17 0.85 23.42
N ARG A 385 1.28 1.75 23.82
CA ARG A 385 0.95 2.00 25.23
C ARG A 385 0.27 0.79 25.87
N SER A 386 -0.67 0.17 25.16
CA SER A 386 -1.47 -0.92 25.72
C SER A 386 -0.76 -2.26 25.74
N ARG A 387 0.31 -2.41 24.92
CA ARG A 387 0.99 -3.67 24.63
C ARG A 387 0.09 -4.75 24.04
N ARG A 388 -1.06 -4.40 23.47
CA ARG A 388 -1.99 -5.36 22.86
C ARG A 388 -1.91 -5.27 21.34
N VAL A 389 -1.45 -6.35 20.71
CA VAL A 389 -1.41 -6.48 19.24
C VAL A 389 -2.80 -6.29 18.61
N ASN A 390 -3.85 -6.79 19.26
CA ASN A 390 -5.22 -6.68 18.76
C ASN A 390 -5.80 -5.26 18.78
N ASP A 391 -5.10 -4.30 19.39
CA ASP A 391 -5.48 -2.89 19.32
C ASP A 391 -5.03 -2.26 17.98
N LEU A 392 -4.14 -2.90 17.22
CA LEU A 392 -3.72 -2.43 15.90
C LEU A 392 -4.80 -2.66 14.84
N ASN A 393 -5.10 -1.62 14.08
CA ASN A 393 -5.92 -1.71 12.87
C ASN A 393 -5.16 -2.33 11.70
N GLY A 394 -3.83 -2.23 11.71
CA GLY A 394 -2.93 -2.73 10.68
C GLY A 394 -1.78 -3.56 11.25
N ASP A 395 -2.08 -4.60 12.03
CA ASP A 395 -1.05 -5.54 12.49
C ASP A 395 -0.22 -6.08 11.30
N ILE A 396 1.05 -6.38 11.55
CA ILE A 396 1.98 -6.80 10.51
C ILE A 396 1.53 -8.06 9.75
N LEU A 397 0.75 -8.97 10.37
CA LEU A 397 0.18 -10.12 9.67
C LEU A 397 -0.85 -9.69 8.62
N GLU A 398 -1.69 -8.71 8.95
CA GLU A 398 -2.60 -8.11 7.98
C GLU A 398 -1.85 -7.44 6.85
N GLY A 399 -0.77 -6.72 7.18
CA GLY A 399 0.13 -6.12 6.20
C GLY A 399 0.73 -7.15 5.24
N HIS A 400 1.15 -8.31 5.75
CA HIS A 400 1.72 -9.42 4.97
C HIS A 400 0.73 -9.94 3.92
N TYR A 401 -0.48 -10.31 4.33
CA TYR A 401 -1.51 -10.75 3.37
C TYR A 401 -1.92 -9.64 2.40
N SER A 402 -1.86 -8.35 2.79
CA SER A 402 -2.16 -7.24 1.88
C SER A 402 -1.11 -7.05 0.80
N VAL A 403 0.18 -7.04 1.15
CA VAL A 403 1.25 -6.88 0.14
C VAL A 403 1.47 -8.14 -0.68
N ALA A 404 1.03 -9.31 -0.20
CA ALA A 404 1.08 -10.55 -0.96
C ALA A 404 0.40 -10.42 -2.32
N PHE A 405 -0.73 -9.72 -2.44
CA PHE A 405 -1.38 -9.46 -3.72
C PHE A 405 -0.45 -8.71 -4.69
N SER A 406 0.25 -7.68 -4.20
CA SER A 406 1.20 -6.92 -5.02
C SER A 406 2.37 -7.78 -5.48
N HIS A 407 2.92 -8.61 -4.58
CA HIS A 407 4.05 -9.48 -4.87
C HIS A 407 3.65 -10.58 -5.86
N ILE A 408 2.56 -11.29 -5.58
CA ILE A 408 2.02 -12.37 -6.42
C ILE A 408 1.67 -11.85 -7.82
N GLY A 409 1.06 -10.67 -7.93
CA GLY A 409 0.77 -10.06 -9.24
C GLY A 409 2.03 -9.70 -10.05
N ASN A 410 3.08 -9.21 -9.38
CA ASN A 410 4.37 -8.99 -10.04
C ASN A 410 5.07 -10.30 -10.42
N ILE A 411 4.99 -11.34 -9.58
CA ILE A 411 5.55 -12.66 -9.88
C ILE A 411 4.88 -13.25 -11.12
N ALA A 412 3.54 -13.19 -11.18
CA ALA A 412 2.79 -13.62 -12.36
C ALA A 412 3.28 -12.91 -13.63
N HIS A 413 3.39 -11.58 -13.60
CA HIS A 413 3.92 -10.83 -14.74
C HIS A 413 5.33 -11.25 -15.16
N ARG A 414 6.23 -11.51 -14.19
CA ARG A 414 7.63 -11.88 -14.46
C ARG A 414 7.82 -13.30 -15.01
N VAL A 415 6.85 -14.18 -14.76
CA VAL A 415 6.81 -15.55 -15.32
C VAL A 415 6.15 -15.56 -16.71
N GLY A 416 5.41 -14.51 -17.05
CA GLY A 416 4.70 -14.41 -18.32
C GLY A 416 5.61 -14.28 -19.55
N GLN A 417 4.98 -14.46 -20.71
CA GLN A 417 5.61 -14.34 -22.02
C GLN A 417 4.84 -13.34 -22.88
N GLU A 418 5.47 -12.81 -23.92
CA GLU A 418 4.78 -11.99 -24.91
C GLU A 418 3.63 -12.79 -25.54
N SER A 419 2.47 -12.17 -25.68
CA SER A 419 1.27 -12.81 -26.21
C SER A 419 0.42 -11.82 -26.99
N SER A 420 -0.28 -12.32 -27.99
CA SER A 420 -1.22 -11.54 -28.80
C SER A 420 -2.49 -11.19 -28.00
N PRO A 421 -3.19 -10.10 -28.37
CA PRO A 421 -4.52 -9.81 -27.81
C PRO A 421 -5.53 -10.94 -28.00
N GLU A 422 -5.41 -11.68 -29.10
CA GLU A 422 -6.24 -12.85 -29.41
C GLU A 422 -5.99 -13.99 -28.41
N GLU A 423 -4.72 -14.35 -28.13
CA GLU A 423 -4.38 -15.36 -27.11
C GLU A 423 -4.85 -14.96 -25.71
N ILE A 424 -4.69 -13.69 -25.33
CA ILE A 424 -5.22 -13.20 -24.03
C ILE A 424 -6.74 -13.36 -23.99
N ARG A 425 -7.44 -13.08 -25.10
CA ARG A 425 -8.90 -13.20 -25.15
C ARG A 425 -9.34 -14.66 -25.00
N ASP A 426 -8.63 -15.58 -25.63
CA ASP A 426 -8.90 -17.02 -25.54
C ASP A 426 -8.69 -17.53 -24.10
N ASP A 427 -7.62 -17.11 -23.43
CA ASP A 427 -7.33 -17.45 -22.02
C ASP A 427 -8.36 -16.89 -21.02
N LEU A 428 -9.10 -15.85 -21.42
CA LEU A 428 -10.14 -15.21 -20.63
C LEU A 428 -11.56 -15.67 -21.02
N GLU A 429 -11.68 -16.65 -21.93
CA GLU A 429 -12.99 -17.14 -22.38
C GLU A 429 -13.85 -17.58 -21.18
N GLY A 430 -15.13 -17.17 -21.20
CA GLY A 430 -16.07 -17.45 -20.11
C GLY A 430 -15.97 -16.53 -18.90
N ASN A 431 -14.89 -15.73 -18.75
CA ASN A 431 -14.77 -14.74 -17.68
C ASN A 431 -15.21 -13.34 -18.16
N VAL A 432 -16.50 -13.04 -17.98
CA VAL A 432 -17.11 -11.78 -18.45
C VAL A 432 -16.42 -10.54 -17.88
N ASP A 433 -16.08 -10.56 -16.59
CA ASP A 433 -15.43 -9.44 -15.90
C ASP A 433 -13.99 -9.21 -16.38
N ALA A 434 -13.26 -10.28 -16.69
CA ALA A 434 -11.92 -10.20 -17.25
C ALA A 434 -11.95 -9.73 -18.71
N LEU A 435 -12.88 -10.22 -19.53
CA LEU A 435 -13.06 -9.78 -20.93
C LEU A 435 -13.46 -8.30 -21.03
N GLU A 436 -14.32 -7.83 -20.11
CA GLU A 436 -14.64 -6.41 -19.97
C GLU A 436 -13.39 -5.58 -19.66
N THR A 437 -12.56 -6.08 -18.74
CA THR A 437 -11.32 -5.43 -18.33
C THR A 437 -10.31 -5.38 -19.47
N LEU A 438 -10.15 -6.47 -20.22
CA LEU A 438 -9.34 -6.53 -21.44
C LEU A 438 -9.78 -5.48 -22.45
N GLY A 439 -11.09 -5.36 -22.71
CA GLY A 439 -11.61 -4.33 -23.62
C GLY A 439 -11.26 -2.90 -23.18
N ARG A 440 -11.29 -2.61 -21.86
CA ARG A 440 -10.85 -1.31 -21.33
C ARG A 440 -9.34 -1.11 -21.37
N PHE A 441 -8.56 -2.17 -21.28
CA PHE A 441 -7.11 -2.17 -21.45
C PHE A 441 -6.75 -1.86 -22.92
N GLU A 442 -7.34 -2.57 -23.88
CA GLU A 442 -7.18 -2.34 -25.31
C GLU A 442 -7.54 -0.90 -25.70
N LYS A 443 -8.70 -0.41 -25.23
CA LYS A 443 -9.15 0.97 -25.49
C LYS A 443 -8.16 2.02 -24.95
N HIS A 444 -7.57 1.78 -23.77
CA HIS A 444 -6.58 2.70 -23.19
C HIS A 444 -5.29 2.77 -24.02
N LEU A 445 -4.80 1.62 -24.47
CA LEU A 445 -3.60 1.53 -25.29
C LEU A 445 -3.83 2.10 -26.69
N GLN A 446 -5.00 1.85 -27.29
CA GLN A 446 -5.41 2.48 -28.54
C GLN A 446 -5.47 4.01 -28.42
N ALA A 447 -6.03 4.54 -27.32
CA ALA A 447 -6.05 5.99 -27.05
C ALA A 447 -4.65 6.61 -26.90
N ASN A 448 -3.65 5.79 -26.55
CA ASN A 448 -2.24 6.17 -26.49
C ASN A 448 -1.45 5.83 -27.76
N GLN A 449 -2.13 5.36 -28.82
CA GLN A 449 -1.54 4.96 -30.10
C GLN A 449 -0.49 3.83 -29.95
N VAL A 450 -0.77 2.87 -29.07
CA VAL A 450 0.02 1.65 -28.91
C VAL A 450 -0.64 0.55 -29.73
N ASP A 451 0.09 -0.01 -30.69
CA ASP A 451 -0.33 -1.21 -31.41
C ASP A 451 0.19 -2.44 -30.67
N LEU A 452 -0.73 -3.25 -30.14
CA LEU A 452 -0.40 -4.46 -29.39
C LEU A 452 0.20 -5.58 -30.25
N ARG A 453 0.17 -5.46 -31.58
CA ARG A 453 0.87 -6.39 -32.48
C ARG A 453 2.33 -6.00 -32.70
N GLU A 454 2.66 -4.72 -32.52
CA GLU A 454 4.04 -4.22 -32.58
C GLU A 454 4.73 -4.24 -31.21
N VAL A 455 3.96 -4.03 -30.13
CA VAL A 455 4.42 -4.08 -28.75
C VAL A 455 3.53 -5.06 -27.98
N PRO A 456 3.79 -6.37 -28.08
CA PRO A 456 2.94 -7.38 -27.45
C PRO A 456 2.93 -7.23 -25.92
N PRO A 457 1.77 -7.35 -25.28
CA PRO A 457 1.69 -7.48 -23.83
C PRO A 457 2.34 -8.79 -23.38
N VAL A 458 2.80 -8.81 -22.12
CA VAL A 458 3.19 -10.04 -21.43
C VAL A 458 1.95 -10.62 -20.77
N LEU A 459 1.65 -11.90 -21.02
CA LEU A 459 0.61 -12.70 -20.37
C LEU A 459 1.27 -13.80 -19.54
N SER A 460 0.84 -13.96 -18.29
CA SER A 460 1.22 -15.09 -17.45
C SER A 460 0.28 -16.27 -17.65
N PRO A 461 0.74 -17.52 -17.45
CA PRO A 461 -0.19 -18.60 -17.19
C PRO A 461 -0.99 -18.32 -15.90
N TRP A 462 -2.10 -19.04 -15.70
CA TRP A 462 -2.72 -19.13 -14.39
C TRP A 462 -1.78 -19.84 -13.42
N LEU A 463 -1.28 -19.11 -12.42
CA LEU A 463 -0.46 -19.67 -11.35
C LEU A 463 -1.36 -20.01 -10.15
N THR A 464 -1.10 -21.16 -9.52
CA THR A 464 -1.80 -21.57 -8.29
C THR A 464 -0.88 -21.37 -7.09
N ILE A 465 -1.43 -20.87 -5.98
CA ILE A 465 -0.67 -20.61 -4.75
C ILE A 465 -1.27 -21.44 -3.62
N ASP A 466 -0.40 -22.14 -2.91
CA ASP A 466 -0.76 -22.76 -1.64
C ASP A 466 -0.64 -21.73 -0.51
N SER A 467 -1.76 -21.42 0.13
CA SER A 467 -1.81 -20.38 1.14
C SER A 467 -1.12 -20.75 2.46
N GLU A 468 -0.90 -22.05 2.73
CA GLU A 468 -0.25 -22.50 3.96
C GLU A 468 1.26 -22.39 3.86
N SER A 469 1.85 -22.89 2.78
CA SER A 469 3.29 -22.80 2.51
C SER A 469 3.73 -21.46 1.93
N GLU A 470 2.79 -20.66 1.41
CA GLU A 470 3.05 -19.39 0.72
C GLU A 470 3.94 -19.56 -0.50
N ARG A 471 3.76 -20.70 -1.18
CA ARG A 471 4.50 -21.08 -2.39
C ARG A 471 3.56 -21.32 -3.55
N PHE A 472 4.06 -21.08 -4.74
CA PHE A 472 3.39 -21.49 -5.96
C PHE A 472 3.47 -23.01 -6.12
N ILE A 473 2.41 -23.61 -6.65
CA ILE A 473 2.30 -25.04 -6.89
C ILE A 473 1.77 -25.30 -8.32
N GLY A 474 2.03 -26.50 -8.84
CA GLY A 474 1.59 -26.89 -10.18
C GLY A 474 2.46 -26.30 -11.30
N THR A 475 1.84 -26.01 -12.44
CA THR A 475 2.54 -25.52 -13.63
C THR A 475 3.19 -24.17 -13.38
N SER A 476 4.44 -24.03 -13.82
CA SER A 476 5.27 -22.84 -13.65
C SER A 476 5.59 -22.42 -12.20
N ALA A 477 5.42 -23.35 -11.26
CA ALA A 477 5.70 -23.12 -9.84
C ALA A 477 7.19 -22.86 -9.59
N ASP A 478 8.09 -23.57 -10.26
CA ASP A 478 9.52 -23.43 -10.06
C ASP A 478 10.02 -22.05 -10.51
N GLU A 479 9.58 -21.56 -11.68
CA GLU A 479 9.92 -20.20 -12.12
C GLU A 479 9.31 -19.12 -11.20
N ALA A 480 8.05 -19.29 -10.79
CA ALA A 480 7.39 -18.35 -9.89
C ALA A 480 8.05 -18.29 -8.51
N ASN A 481 8.44 -19.44 -7.96
CA ASN A 481 9.05 -19.54 -6.63
C ASN A 481 10.46 -18.93 -6.55
N GLN A 482 11.15 -18.72 -7.67
CA GLN A 482 12.42 -17.97 -7.71
C GLN A 482 12.24 -16.51 -7.28
N PHE A 483 11.03 -15.96 -7.42
CA PHE A 483 10.72 -14.57 -7.08
C PHE A 483 10.02 -14.39 -5.72
N VAL A 484 9.71 -15.49 -5.02
CA VAL A 484 9.15 -15.45 -3.66
C VAL A 484 10.14 -14.84 -2.66
N SER A 485 11.43 -15.03 -2.91
CA SER A 485 12.55 -14.42 -2.18
C SER A 485 13.54 -13.81 -3.16
N ARG A 486 14.73 -13.43 -2.68
CA ARG A 486 15.84 -12.89 -3.47
C ARG A 486 17.18 -13.25 -2.85
N GLU A 487 18.25 -13.09 -3.63
CA GLU A 487 19.60 -13.08 -3.09
C GLU A 487 19.84 -11.80 -2.28
N TYR A 488 20.36 -11.97 -1.07
CA TYR A 488 20.70 -10.87 -0.16
C TYR A 488 22.20 -10.60 -0.17
N ARG A 489 22.56 -9.34 0.08
CA ARG A 489 23.95 -8.92 0.18
C ARG A 489 24.39 -8.83 1.63
N GLU A 490 25.41 -9.58 2.03
CA GLU A 490 26.02 -9.46 3.36
C GLU A 490 26.56 -8.04 3.62
N PRO A 491 26.39 -7.47 4.84
CA PRO A 491 25.72 -8.03 6.02
C PRO A 491 24.20 -7.79 6.09
N PHE A 492 23.56 -7.37 4.99
CA PHE A 492 22.16 -6.99 4.90
C PHE A 492 21.27 -8.18 4.50
N VAL A 493 21.27 -9.21 5.33
CA VAL A 493 20.54 -10.45 5.05
C VAL A 493 19.28 -10.55 5.89
N VAL A 494 18.15 -10.80 5.22
CA VAL A 494 16.91 -11.16 5.90
C VAL A 494 17.06 -12.62 6.34
N PRO A 495 17.01 -12.91 7.65
CA PRO A 495 17.31 -14.24 8.17
C PRO A 495 16.31 -15.29 7.69
N GLU A 496 16.82 -16.49 7.40
CA GLU A 496 16.01 -17.68 7.19
C GLU A 496 15.62 -18.33 8.53
N GLY A 497 14.45 -18.98 8.58
CA GLY A 497 14.02 -19.76 9.74
C GLY A 497 13.18 -18.98 10.76
N ASP A 498 13.31 -19.32 12.04
CA ASP A 498 12.65 -18.60 13.12
C ASP A 498 13.56 -17.44 13.54
N VAL A 499 13.12 -16.23 13.18
CA VAL A 499 13.79 -14.93 13.40
C VAL A 499 13.56 -14.42 14.80
#